data_AF-A0A838ITG7-F1
#
_entry.id   AF-A0A838ITG7-F1
#
_cell.length_a   1.000
_cell.length_b   1.000
_cell.length_c   1.000
_cell.angle_alpha   90.00
_cell.angle_beta   90.00
_cell.angle_gamma   90.00
#
_symmetry.space_group_name_H-M   'P 1'
#
loop_
_entity.id
_entity.type
_entity.pdbx_description
1 polymer ?
#
loop_
_entity_poly.entity_id
_entity_poly.type
_entity_poly.pdbx_seq_one_letter_code
_entity_poly.pdbx_strand_id
1 'polypeptide(L)'
;MNGLQKMGGVAALIMAATFVVGFALLFTLLVPAGYFAADVDPIQNAAFLADNQAIMYLWYLTIYVVFGVFLVVLALALYERLKAGSPAFTQIAATFGIIWAGLVIASGMVANVGTGVVVELYST
;
A
#
# COMPACT_ATOMS: atom_id res chain seq x y z
N MET A 1 -28.25 3.88 -6.41
CA MET A 1 -26.87 4.27 -6.03
C MET A 1 -26.39 5.31 -7.03
N ASN A 2 -25.86 6.45 -6.58
CA ASN A 2 -25.22 7.42 -7.47
C ASN A 2 -23.90 6.85 -8.04
N GLY A 3 -23.30 7.54 -9.01
CA GLY A 3 -22.05 7.09 -9.66
C GLY A 3 -20.90 6.90 -8.66
N LEU A 4 -20.73 7.84 -7.71
CA LEU A 4 -19.65 7.79 -6.73
C LEU A 4 -19.77 6.59 -5.78
N GLN A 5 -20.97 6.17 -5.38
CA GLN A 5 -21.17 4.96 -4.58
C GLN A 5 -20.73 3.70 -5.31
N LYS A 6 -21.01 3.59 -6.61
CA LYS A 6 -20.56 2.45 -7.41
C LYS A 6 -19.03 2.42 -7.51
N MET A 7 -18.43 3.59 -7.76
CA MET A 7 -16.97 3.74 -7.78
C MET A 7 -16.33 3.40 -6.42
N GLY A 8 -16.93 3.83 -5.32
CA GLY A 8 -16.48 3.47 -3.96
C GLY A 8 -16.53 1.97 -3.70
N GLY A 9 -17.58 1.28 -4.15
CA GLY A 9 -17.68 -0.18 -4.07
C GLY A 9 -16.57 -0.89 -4.86
N VAL A 10 -16.31 -0.45 -6.10
CA VAL A 10 -15.20 -0.98 -6.91
C VAL A 10 -13.85 -0.68 -6.25
N ALA A 11 -13.65 0.53 -5.74
CA ALA A 11 -12.43 0.92 -5.04
C ALA A 11 -12.16 0.02 -3.82
N ALA A 12 -13.19 -0.27 -3.02
CA ALA A 12 -13.07 -1.18 -1.88
C ALA A 12 -12.63 -2.60 -2.30
N LEU A 13 -13.17 -3.12 -3.41
CA LEU A 13 -12.78 -4.43 -3.93
C LEU A 13 -11.32 -4.44 -4.43
N ILE A 14 -10.89 -3.37 -5.09
CA ILE A 14 -9.48 -3.23 -5.53
C ILE A 14 -8.56 -3.17 -4.32
N MET A 15 -8.90 -2.38 -3.29
CA MET A 15 -8.13 -2.33 -2.04
C MET A 15 -8.05 -3.69 -1.33
N ALA A 16 -9.13 -4.48 -1.36
CA ALA A 16 -9.09 -5.84 -0.83
C ALA A 16 -8.15 -6.73 -1.66
N ALA A 17 -8.17 -6.60 -3.00
CA ALA A 17 -7.28 -7.34 -3.88
C ALA A 17 -5.80 -6.98 -3.65
N THR A 18 -5.46 -5.71 -3.39
CA THR A 18 -4.07 -5.33 -3.08
C THR A 18 -3.58 -5.99 -1.79
N PHE A 19 -4.44 -6.17 -0.78
CA PHE A 19 -4.08 -6.94 0.41
C PHE A 19 -3.85 -8.42 0.11
N VAL A 20 -4.68 -9.05 -0.72
CA VAL A 20 -4.50 -10.45 -1.12
C VAL A 20 -3.16 -10.64 -1.84
N VAL A 21 -2.82 -9.76 -2.78
CA VAL A 21 -1.50 -9.76 -3.43
C VAL A 21 -0.39 -9.55 -2.40
N GLY A 22 -0.59 -8.62 -1.47
CA GLY A 22 0.32 -8.31 -0.38
C GLY A 22 0.67 -9.54 0.46
N PHE A 23 -0.37 -10.20 0.97
CA PHE A 23 -0.25 -11.41 1.78
C PHE A 23 0.29 -12.60 1.00
N ALA A 24 -0.09 -12.76 -0.27
CA ALA A 24 0.44 -13.82 -1.11
C ALA A 24 1.97 -13.72 -1.16
N LEU A 25 2.53 -12.58 -1.57
CA LEU A 25 3.98 -12.41 -1.63
C LEU A 25 4.64 -12.54 -0.24
N LEU A 26 4.01 -11.96 0.79
CA LEU A 26 4.51 -12.04 2.16
C LEU A 26 4.70 -13.51 2.59
N PHE A 27 3.66 -14.33 2.45
CA PHE A 27 3.68 -15.70 2.96
C PHE A 27 4.38 -16.69 2.03
N THR A 28 4.42 -16.45 0.72
CA THR A 28 5.04 -17.39 -0.22
C THR A 28 6.51 -17.10 -0.51
N LEU A 29 6.96 -15.86 -0.35
CA LEU A 29 8.33 -15.45 -0.69
C LEU A 29 9.06 -14.81 0.49
N LEU A 30 8.52 -13.75 1.08
CA LEU A 30 9.27 -12.93 2.04
C LEU A 30 9.50 -13.63 3.39
N VAL A 31 8.46 -14.28 3.94
CA VAL A 31 8.57 -15.04 5.18
C VAL A 31 9.49 -16.25 5.02
N PRO A 32 9.34 -17.11 3.99
CA PRO A 32 10.27 -18.21 3.75
C PRO A 32 11.72 -17.77 3.52
N ALA A 33 11.93 -16.59 2.92
CA ALA A 33 13.26 -16.02 2.70
C ALA A 33 13.86 -15.39 3.98
N GLY A 34 13.14 -15.36 5.09
CA GLY A 34 13.61 -14.73 6.33
C GLY A 34 13.73 -13.21 6.26
N TYR A 35 13.13 -12.57 5.25
CA TYR A 35 13.33 -11.14 4.94
C TYR A 35 12.98 -10.19 6.10
N PHE A 36 12.00 -10.58 6.93
CA PHE A 36 11.56 -9.83 8.12
C PHE A 36 12.06 -10.43 9.45
N ALA A 37 12.96 -11.42 9.41
CA ALA A 37 13.54 -12.01 10.61
C ALA A 37 14.46 -10.99 11.31
N ALA A 38 14.36 -10.90 12.64
CA ALA A 38 15.10 -9.90 13.41
C ALA A 38 16.61 -10.19 13.47
N ASP A 39 17.01 -11.43 13.19
CA ASP A 39 18.37 -11.97 13.28
C ASP A 39 19.02 -12.21 11.92
N VAL A 40 18.35 -11.85 10.81
CA VAL A 40 18.92 -12.00 9.47
C VAL A 40 20.08 -11.02 9.25
N ASP A 41 21.15 -11.52 8.62
CA ASP A 41 22.29 -10.71 8.25
C ASP A 41 21.85 -9.60 7.25
N PRO A 42 22.11 -8.32 7.53
CA PRO A 42 21.81 -7.22 6.61
C PRO A 42 22.34 -7.43 5.19
N ILE A 43 23.49 -8.10 5.02
CA ILE A 43 24.06 -8.42 3.71
C ILE A 43 23.17 -9.43 2.95
N GLN A 44 22.60 -10.42 3.65
CA GLN A 44 21.68 -11.38 3.05
C GLN A 44 20.38 -10.70 2.59
N ASN A 45 19.87 -9.74 3.36
CA ASN A 45 18.71 -8.94 2.97
C ASN A 45 19.00 -8.06 1.75
N ALA A 46 20.17 -7.42 1.70
CA ALA A 46 20.57 -6.62 0.55
C ALA A 46 20.72 -7.48 -0.72
N ALA A 47 21.33 -8.66 -0.60
CA ALA A 47 21.41 -9.63 -1.70
C ALA A 47 20.02 -10.07 -2.18
N PHE A 48 19.12 -10.42 -1.25
CA PHE A 48 17.74 -10.79 -1.58
C PHE A 48 17.02 -9.66 -2.32
N LEU A 49 17.18 -8.40 -1.86
CA LEU A 49 16.61 -7.24 -2.54
C LEU A 49 17.17 -7.03 -3.95
N ALA A 50 18.48 -7.24 -4.15
CA ALA A 50 19.10 -7.14 -5.47
C ALA A 50 18.53 -8.20 -6.43
N ASP A 51 18.42 -9.45 -5.97
CA ASP A 51 17.89 -10.57 -6.75
C ASP A 51 16.39 -10.42 -7.06
N ASN A 52 15.65 -9.71 -6.20
CA ASN A 52 14.18 -9.60 -6.26
C ASN A 52 13.68 -8.15 -6.45
N GLN A 53 14.53 -7.25 -6.94
CA GLN A 53 14.23 -5.81 -6.98
C GLN A 53 12.92 -5.49 -7.70
N ALA A 54 12.69 -6.11 -8.86
CA ALA A 54 11.49 -5.87 -9.66
C ALA A 54 10.21 -6.31 -8.95
N ILE A 55 10.22 -7.47 -8.29
CA ILE A 55 9.04 -7.98 -7.58
C ILE A 55 8.78 -7.15 -6.31
N MET A 56 9.82 -6.70 -5.61
CA MET A 56 9.71 -5.80 -4.46
C MET A 56 9.13 -4.45 -4.88
N TYR A 57 9.59 -3.90 -6.00
CA TYR A 57 9.06 -2.65 -6.55
C TYR A 57 7.56 -2.77 -6.86
N LEU A 58 7.16 -3.83 -7.58
CA LEU A 58 5.75 -4.08 -7.91
C LEU A 58 4.90 -4.30 -6.66
N TRP A 59 5.45 -4.97 -5.65
CA TRP A 59 4.77 -5.21 -4.38
C TRP A 59 4.48 -3.90 -3.65
N TYR A 60 5.50 -3.07 -3.42
CA TYR A 60 5.33 -1.76 -2.78
C TYR A 60 4.41 -0.84 -3.59
N LEU A 61 4.55 -0.79 -4.91
CA LEU A 61 3.65 -0.02 -5.77
C LEU A 61 2.19 -0.48 -5.61
N THR A 62 1.95 -1.79 -5.54
CA THR A 62 0.60 -2.35 -5.42
C THR A 62 -0.01 -2.10 -4.05
N ILE A 63 0.69 -2.46 -2.98
CA ILE A 63 0.11 -2.43 -1.62
C ILE A 63 0.06 -1.03 -1.01
N TYR A 64 0.91 -0.11 -1.48
CA TYR A 64 0.92 1.28 -1.01
C TYR A 64 0.28 2.23 -2.02
N VAL A 65 0.81 2.32 -3.24
CA VAL A 65 0.40 3.39 -4.17
C VAL A 65 -0.98 3.13 -4.75
N VAL A 66 -1.21 1.94 -5.30
CA VAL A 66 -2.53 1.56 -5.84
C VAL A 66 -3.58 1.61 -4.73
N PHE A 67 -3.29 1.02 -3.56
CA PHE A 67 -4.18 1.09 -2.41
C PHE A 67 -4.55 2.53 -2.02
N GLY A 68 -3.55 3.41 -1.88
CA GLY A 68 -3.79 4.80 -1.46
C GLY A 68 -4.64 5.59 -2.45
N VAL A 69 -4.43 5.40 -3.76
CA VAL A 69 -5.26 6.04 -4.80
C VAL A 69 -6.74 5.64 -4.66
N PHE A 70 -7.02 4.35 -4.49
CA PHE A 70 -8.39 3.86 -4.35
C PHE A 70 -9.01 4.21 -3.00
N LEU A 71 -8.21 4.36 -1.95
CA LEU A 71 -8.68 4.81 -0.65
C LEU A 71 -9.28 6.22 -0.71
N VAL A 72 -8.72 7.14 -1.52
CA VAL A 72 -9.32 8.48 -1.72
C VAL A 72 -10.74 8.36 -2.27
N VAL A 73 -10.94 7.52 -3.29
CA VAL A 73 -12.25 7.29 -3.91
C VAL A 73 -13.23 6.71 -2.88
N LEU A 74 -12.80 5.72 -2.11
CA LEU A 74 -13.62 5.11 -1.07
C LEU A 74 -13.99 6.10 0.03
N ALA A 75 -13.04 6.92 0.52
CA ALA A 75 -13.28 7.91 1.56
C ALA A 75 -14.33 8.95 1.13
N LEU A 76 -14.25 9.44 -0.10
CA LEU A 76 -15.21 10.39 -0.67
C LEU A 76 -16.59 9.75 -0.92
N ALA A 77 -16.62 8.49 -1.37
CA ALA A 77 -17.87 7.76 -1.53
C ALA A 77 -18.57 7.54 -0.18
N LEU A 78 -17.83 7.13 0.86
CA LEU A 78 -18.39 6.98 2.20
C LEU A 78 -18.85 8.32 2.77
N TYR A 79 -18.11 9.40 2.52
CA TYR A 79 -18.53 10.74 2.89
C TYR A 79 -19.89 11.11 2.31
N GLU A 80 -20.04 10.95 1.00
CA GLU A 80 -21.29 11.32 0.34
C GLU A 80 -22.46 10.45 0.80
N ARG A 81 -22.22 9.17 1.11
CA ARG A 81 -23.25 8.25 1.60
C ARG A 81 -23.76 8.61 2.99
N LEU A 82 -22.86 9.01 3.89
CA LEU A 82 -23.14 9.08 5.32
C LEU A 82 -23.35 10.52 5.82
N LYS A 83 -22.97 11.54 5.03
CA LYS A 83 -23.12 12.95 5.42
C LYS A 83 -24.55 13.36 5.79
N ALA A 84 -25.56 12.67 5.26
CA ALA A 84 -26.96 12.95 5.58
C ALA A 84 -27.33 12.63 7.05
N GLY A 85 -26.65 11.66 7.67
CA GLY A 85 -26.91 11.27 9.06
C GLY A 85 -26.02 11.97 10.08
N SER A 86 -24.76 12.25 9.74
CA SER A 86 -23.82 12.92 10.63
C SER A 86 -22.73 13.67 9.84
N PRO A 87 -23.01 14.91 9.38
CA PRO A 87 -22.13 15.60 8.44
C PRO A 87 -20.75 15.92 9.02
N ALA A 88 -20.67 16.38 10.27
CA ALA A 88 -19.41 16.75 10.91
C ALA A 88 -18.48 15.55 11.13
N PHE A 89 -18.98 14.45 11.72
CA PHE A 89 -18.17 13.25 11.94
C PHE A 89 -17.73 12.62 10.63
N THR A 90 -18.62 12.56 9.64
CA THR A 90 -18.30 11.97 8.34
C THR A 90 -17.22 12.80 7.63
N GLN A 91 -17.27 14.14 7.73
CA GLN A 91 -16.24 15.02 7.17
C GLN A 91 -14.87 14.81 7.83
N ILE A 92 -14.84 14.67 9.16
CA ILE A 92 -13.61 14.38 9.90
C ILE A 92 -13.03 13.03 9.45
N ALA A 93 -13.86 11.99 9.38
CA ALA A 93 -13.44 10.66 8.93
C ALA A 93 -12.89 10.68 7.50
N ALA A 94 -13.56 11.37 6.58
CA ALA A 94 -13.10 11.51 5.20
C ALA A 94 -11.75 12.24 5.11
N THR A 95 -11.58 13.31 5.90
CA THR A 95 -10.32 14.06 5.98
C THR A 95 -9.18 13.17 6.44
N PHE A 96 -9.37 12.39 7.51
CA PHE A 96 -8.37 11.42 7.96
C PHE A 96 -8.09 10.35 6.91
N GLY A 97 -9.12 9.85 6.21
CA GLY A 97 -8.94 8.88 5.12
C GLY A 97 -8.09 9.42 3.96
N ILE A 98 -8.26 10.69 3.59
CA ILE A 98 -7.47 11.35 2.53
C ILE A 98 -6.03 11.59 2.99
N ILE A 99 -5.84 12.07 4.23
CA ILE A 99 -4.49 12.23 4.81
C ILE A 99 -3.77 10.87 4.83
N TRP A 100 -4.45 9.81 5.29
CA TRP A 100 -3.91 8.46 5.31
C TRP A 100 -3.55 7.96 3.92
N ALA A 101 -4.38 8.19 2.91
CA ALA A 101 -4.05 7.86 1.52
C ALA A 101 -2.74 8.51 1.05
N GLY A 102 -2.55 9.80 1.33
CA GLY A 102 -1.32 10.51 1.00
C GLY A 102 -0.09 9.92 1.71
N LEU A 103 -0.20 9.64 3.01
CA LEU A 103 0.86 9.03 3.80
C LEU A 103 1.24 7.64 3.26
N VAL A 104 0.25 6.80 2.96
CA VAL A 104 0.45 5.46 2.43
C VAL A 104 1.17 5.50 1.08
N ILE A 105 0.77 6.39 0.16
CA ILE A 105 1.45 6.58 -1.13
C ILE A 105 2.91 7.00 -0.90
N ALA A 106 3.15 7.99 -0.03
CA ALA A 106 4.49 8.48 0.27
C ALA A 106 5.38 7.37 0.86
N SER A 107 4.86 6.57 1.79
CA SER A 107 5.58 5.43 2.37
C SER A 107 5.98 4.40 1.29
N GLY A 108 5.09 4.08 0.35
CA GLY A 108 5.40 3.19 -0.76
C GLY A 108 6.52 3.72 -1.67
N MET A 109 6.49 5.02 -1.96
CA MET A 109 7.54 5.66 -2.77
C MET A 109 8.89 5.67 -2.04
N VAL A 110 8.90 5.95 -0.74
CA VAL A 110 10.11 5.86 0.10
C VAL A 110 10.66 4.44 0.10
N ALA A 111 9.81 3.42 0.23
CA ALA A 111 10.24 2.03 0.18
C ALA A 111 10.85 1.66 -1.19
N ASN A 112 10.24 2.11 -2.30
CA ASN A 112 10.75 1.88 -3.65
C ASN A 112 12.11 2.54 -3.89
N VAL A 113 12.22 3.83 -3.55
CA VAL A 113 13.48 4.58 -3.70
C VAL A 113 14.56 3.99 -2.78
N GLY A 114 14.21 3.71 -1.52
CA GLY A 114 15.13 3.11 -0.56
C GLY A 114 15.65 1.74 -1.01
N THR A 115 14.78 0.90 -1.58
CA THR A 115 15.19 -0.38 -2.16
C THR A 115 16.21 -0.18 -3.28
N GLY A 116 15.97 0.78 -4.18
CA GLY A 116 16.93 1.12 -5.24
C GLY A 116 18.29 1.54 -4.71
N VAL A 117 18.33 2.40 -3.68
CA VAL A 117 19.56 2.85 -3.03
C VAL A 117 20.33 1.70 -2.39
N VAL A 118 19.63 0.79 -1.70
CA VAL A 118 20.27 -0.39 -1.08
C VAL A 118 20.90 -1.30 -2.13
N VAL A 119 20.20 -1.55 -3.24
CA VAL A 119 20.71 -2.39 -4.34
C VAL A 119 21.93 -1.76 -5.01
N GLU A 120 21.92 -0.45 -5.23
CA GLU A 120 23.06 0.28 -5.79
C GLU A 120 24.29 0.16 -4.88
N LEU A 121 24.13 0.43 -3.57
CA LEU A 121 25.22 0.32 -2.58
C LEU A 121 25.74 -1.11 -2.41
N TYR A 122 24.90 -2.13 -2.59
CA TYR A 122 25.32 -3.53 -2.54
C TYR A 122 26.19 -3.93 -3.75
N SER A 123 26.03 -3.23 -4.89
CA SER A 123 26.73 -3.53 -6.13
C SER A 123 28.13 -2.90 -6.25
N THR A 124 28.50 -1.99 -5.34
CA THR A 124 29.83 -1.36 -5.23
C THR A 124 30.77 -2.16 -4.34
#